data_AF-A0A8J4Y1E1-F1
#
_entry.id   AF-A0A8J4Y1E1-F1
#
_cell.length_a   1.000
_cell.length_b   1.000
_cell.length_c   1.000
_cell.angle_alpha   90.00
_cell.angle_beta   90.00
_cell.angle_gamma   90.00
#
_symmetry.space_group_name_H-M   'P 1'
#
loop_
_entity.id
_entity.type
_entity.pdbx_description
1 polymer ?
#
loop_
_entity_poly.entity_id
_entity_poly.type
_entity_poly.pdbx_seq_one_letter_code
_entity_poly.pdbx_strand_id
1 'polypeptide(L)'
;MRRPRKCFDKTSCIFCTKEDGLLHEFKTLGADDNVRSMARDLLDSDLLTRIEGVGDLIALEAKYHLACLVGLRNRHRSLIRNRENLQDASKPDKKAEQEHLLSWSLT
;
A
#
# COMPACT_ATOMS: atom_id res chain seq x y z
N MET A 1 -8.44 27.17 9.97
CA MET A 1 -7.00 27.48 9.79
C MET A 1 -6.42 26.47 8.80
N ARG A 2 -6.03 26.89 7.59
CA ARG A 2 -5.32 26.00 6.65
C ARG A 2 -3.87 25.92 7.12
N ARG A 3 -3.38 24.73 7.48
CA ARG A 3 -1.95 24.52 7.78
C ARG A 3 -1.15 25.00 6.56
N PRO A 4 -0.06 25.76 6.74
CA PRO A 4 0.81 26.13 5.63
C PRO A 4 1.25 24.82 4.96
N ARG A 5 0.93 24.65 3.68
CA ARG A 5 1.44 23.52 2.92
C ARG A 5 2.95 23.70 2.89
N LYS A 6 3.71 22.82 3.54
CA LYS A 6 5.15 22.74 3.29
C LYS A 6 5.27 22.39 1.81
N CYS A 7 5.75 23.35 1.02
CA CYS A 7 6.24 23.10 -0.32
C CYS A 7 7.24 21.96 -0.23
N PHE A 8 7.08 20.97 -1.09
CA PHE A 8 7.94 19.80 -1.10
C PHE A 8 9.27 20.17 -1.76
N ASP A 9 10.36 19.97 -1.01
CA ASP A 9 11.71 20.17 -1.53
C ASP A 9 12.04 19.01 -2.49
N LYS A 10 12.22 19.33 -3.77
CA LYS A 10 12.55 18.41 -4.88
C LYS A 10 13.87 17.65 -4.70
N THR A 11 14.56 17.87 -3.60
CA THR A 11 15.87 17.30 -3.24
C THR A 11 15.78 16.19 -2.20
N SER A 12 14.58 15.93 -1.67
CA SER A 12 14.38 14.93 -0.61
C SER A 12 13.64 13.68 -1.10
N CYS A 13 13.93 12.54 -0.50
CA CYS A 13 13.20 11.31 -0.72
C CYS A 13 11.79 11.40 -0.12
N ILE A 14 10.75 11.15 -0.92
CA ILE A 14 9.35 11.19 -0.48
C ILE A 14 9.03 10.20 0.66
N PHE A 15 9.79 9.10 0.75
CA PHE A 15 9.55 8.05 1.73
C PHE A 15 10.21 8.30 3.08
N CYS A 16 11.48 8.73 3.08
CA CYS A 16 12.27 8.88 4.32
C CYS A 16 12.62 10.34 4.65
N THR A 17 12.26 11.29 3.79
CA THR A 17 12.49 12.74 3.93
C THR A 17 13.96 13.16 4.03
N LYS A 18 14.89 12.26 3.69
CA LYS A 18 16.32 12.55 3.65
C LYS A 18 16.77 12.92 2.24
N GLU A 19 17.81 13.74 2.16
CA GLU A 19 18.45 14.19 0.92
C GLU A 19 19.76 13.44 0.62
N ASP A 20 20.03 12.36 1.34
CA ASP A 20 21.26 11.57 1.23
C ASP A 20 21.21 10.58 0.06
N GLY A 21 22.36 10.07 -0.39
CA GLY A 21 22.43 8.98 -1.36
C GLY A 21 21.88 9.28 -2.77
N LEU A 22 21.71 8.22 -3.57
CA LEU A 22 21.22 8.35 -4.94
C LEU A 22 19.69 8.41 -4.97
N LEU A 23 19.18 9.53 -5.45
CA LEU A 23 17.76 9.77 -5.65
C LEU A 23 17.34 9.48 -7.10
N HIS A 24 16.21 8.78 -7.24
CA HIS A 24 15.56 8.50 -8.52
C HIS A 24 14.27 9.30 -8.63
N GLU A 25 13.89 9.63 -9.86
CA GLU A 25 12.65 10.34 -10.17
C GLU A 25 11.55 9.38 -10.59
N PHE A 26 10.30 9.74 -10.30
CA PHE A 26 9.14 9.06 -10.86
C PHE A 26 9.00 9.43 -12.34
N LYS A 27 9.02 8.42 -13.22
CA LYS A 27 8.95 8.61 -14.68
C LYS A 27 7.69 8.04 -15.33
N THR A 28 6.86 7.32 -14.58
CA THR A 28 5.70 6.62 -15.13
C THR A 28 4.45 6.87 -14.29
N LEU A 29 3.34 7.21 -14.96
CA LEU A 29 2.02 7.45 -14.32
C LEU A 29 1.62 6.28 -13.41
N GLY A 30 1.84 5.05 -13.86
CA GLY A 30 1.54 3.85 -13.07
C GLY A 30 2.38 3.70 -11.79
N ALA A 31 3.52 4.39 -11.65
CA ALA A 31 4.30 4.34 -10.41
C ALA A 31 3.64 5.16 -9.29
N ASP A 32 3.02 6.29 -9.62
CA ASP A 32 2.36 7.17 -8.67
C ASP A 32 1.12 6.50 -8.06
N ASP A 33 0.23 5.98 -8.91
CA ASP A 33 -0.97 5.26 -8.48
C ASP A 33 -0.64 4.02 -7.64
N ASN A 34 0.41 3.28 -8.05
CA ASN A 34 0.86 2.11 -7.31
C ASN A 34 1.39 2.48 -5.91
N VAL A 35 2.17 3.56 -5.79
CA VAL A 35 2.65 4.03 -4.49
C VAL A 35 1.50 4.48 -3.60
N ARG A 36 0.52 5.23 -4.14
CA ARG A 36 -0.69 5.61 -3.37
C ARG A 36 -1.49 4.40 -2.93
N SER A 37 -1.70 3.42 -3.80
CA SER A 37 -2.44 2.19 -3.45
C SER A 37 -1.72 1.42 -2.35
N MET A 38 -0.42 1.19 -2.48
CA MET A 38 0.36 0.49 -1.44
C MET A 38 0.35 1.25 -0.11
N ALA A 39 0.43 2.58 -0.13
CA ALA A 39 0.38 3.39 1.08
C ALA A 39 -0.99 3.31 1.78
N ARG A 40 -2.08 3.26 1.01
CA ARG A 40 -3.43 3.04 1.56
C ARG A 40 -3.59 1.65 2.15
N ASP A 41 -3.15 0.62 1.45
CA ASP A 41 -3.23 -0.77 1.93
C ASP A 41 -2.43 -0.99 3.21
N LEU A 42 -1.27 -0.34 3.31
CA LEU A 42 -0.41 -0.38 4.50
C LEU A 42 -0.85 0.59 5.61
N LEU A 43 -1.85 1.44 5.37
CA LEU A 43 -2.28 2.51 6.27
C LEU A 43 -1.11 3.42 6.70
N ASP A 44 -0.16 3.68 5.80
CA ASP A 44 1.01 4.52 6.04
C ASP A 44 0.61 6.00 5.95
N SER A 45 -0.02 6.50 7.02
CA SER A 45 -0.63 7.84 7.08
C SER A 45 0.36 8.98 6.83
N ASP A 46 1.60 8.79 7.25
CA ASP A 46 2.66 9.79 7.07
C ASP A 46 3.04 9.88 5.59
N LEU A 47 3.18 8.74 4.91
CA LEU A 47 3.42 8.70 3.48
C LEU A 47 2.24 9.27 2.68
N LEU A 48 1.00 8.94 3.06
CA LEU A 48 -0.20 9.48 2.42
C LEU A 48 -0.27 11.00 2.55
N THR A 49 -0.08 11.54 3.76
CA THR A 49 -0.08 12.98 4.01
C THR A 49 0.97 13.70 3.16
N ARG A 50 2.16 13.10 3.00
CA ARG A 50 3.22 13.63 2.14
C ARG A 50 2.79 13.63 0.67
N ILE A 51 2.31 12.51 0.14
CA ILE A 51 1.93 12.41 -1.27
C ILE A 51 0.73 13.30 -1.60
N GLU A 52 -0.28 13.38 -0.74
CA GLU A 52 -1.43 14.27 -0.91
C GLU A 52 -1.06 15.76 -0.81
N GLY A 53 -0.09 16.09 0.05
CA GLY A 53 0.44 17.44 0.18
C GLY A 53 1.24 17.89 -1.05
N VAL A 54 1.98 16.96 -1.66
CA VAL A 54 2.75 17.16 -2.89
C VAL A 54 1.78 17.31 -4.06
N GLY A 55 0.94 16.31 -4.30
CA GLY A 55 0.07 16.25 -5.48
C GLY A 55 0.53 15.15 -6.43
N ASP A 56 0.60 15.45 -7.73
CA ASP A 56 1.08 14.51 -8.74
C ASP A 56 2.60 14.34 -8.60
N LEU A 57 3.06 13.12 -8.28
CA LEU A 57 4.47 12.82 -8.00
C LEU A 57 5.36 13.01 -9.24
N ILE A 58 4.81 12.94 -10.43
CA ILE A 58 5.55 13.06 -11.69
C ILE A 58 5.63 14.53 -12.09
N ALA A 59 4.50 15.23 -12.06
CA ALA A 59 4.45 16.65 -12.38
C ALA A 59 5.34 17.49 -11.45
N LEU A 60 5.56 17.00 -10.22
CA LEU A 60 6.41 17.65 -9.23
C LEU A 60 7.82 17.07 -9.14
N GLU A 61 8.15 16.16 -10.07
CA GLU A 61 9.48 15.53 -10.17
C GLU A 61 9.93 14.95 -8.82
N ALA A 62 9.00 14.29 -8.12
CA ALA A 62 9.27 13.76 -6.80
C ALA A 62 10.39 12.73 -6.87
N LYS A 63 11.23 12.73 -5.84
CA LYS A 63 12.41 11.89 -5.76
C LYS A 63 12.30 10.83 -4.69
N TYR A 64 13.02 9.73 -4.87
CA TYR A 64 13.03 8.62 -3.93
C TYR A 64 14.33 7.82 -3.97
N HIS A 65 14.67 7.19 -2.85
CA HIS A 65 15.67 6.13 -2.83
C HIS A 65 15.08 4.83 -3.35
N LEU A 66 15.81 4.13 -4.22
CA LEU A 66 15.39 2.81 -4.69
C LEU A 66 15.14 1.84 -3.52
N ALA A 67 16.00 1.89 -2.49
CA ALA A 67 15.86 1.08 -1.28
C ALA A 67 14.53 1.33 -0.55
N CYS A 68 14.10 2.61 -0.45
CA CYS A 68 12.82 2.95 0.19
C CYS A 68 11.63 2.42 -0.60
N LEU A 69 11.64 2.53 -1.93
CA LEU A 69 10.58 1.98 -2.77
C LEU A 69 10.51 0.45 -2.65
N VAL A 70 11.66 -0.22 -2.66
CA VAL A 70 11.74 -1.68 -2.44
C VAL A 70 11.19 -2.05 -1.06
N GLY A 71 11.53 -1.28 -0.02
CA GLY A 71 11.00 -1.46 1.34
C GLY A 71 9.48 -1.36 1.39
N LEU A 72 8.89 -0.35 0.74
CA LEU A 72 7.43 -0.22 0.63
C LEU A 72 6.80 -1.45 -0.04
N ARG A 73 7.33 -1.87 -1.20
CA ARG A 73 6.85 -3.06 -1.92
C ARG A 73 6.97 -4.33 -1.09
N ASN A 74 8.05 -4.49 -0.32
CA ASN A 74 8.25 -5.63 0.57
C ASN A 74 7.20 -5.69 1.67
N ARG A 75 6.94 -4.55 2.34
CA ARG A 75 5.89 -4.45 3.36
C ARG A 75 4.52 -4.81 2.77
N HIS A 76 4.19 -4.25 1.60
CA HIS A 76 2.93 -4.52 0.91
C HIS A 76 2.78 -6.01 0.55
N ARG A 77 3.80 -6.62 -0.06
CA ARG A 77 3.80 -8.08 -0.33
C ARG A 77 3.62 -8.92 0.93
N SER A 78 4.20 -8.51 2.04
CA SER A 78 4.03 -9.20 3.32
C SER A 78 2.59 -9.11 3.82
N LEU A 79 1.95 -7.96 3.67
CA LEU A 79 0.55 -7.75 4.03
C LEU A 79 -0.39 -8.63 3.19
N ILE A 80 -0.18 -8.69 1.87
CA ILE A 80 -0.99 -9.52 0.97
C ILE A 80 -0.89 -11.00 1.35
N ARG A 81 0.33 -11.53 1.54
CA ARG A 81 0.52 -12.92 1.97
C ARG A 81 -0.17 -13.23 3.30
N ASN A 82 -0.10 -12.30 4.26
CA ASN A 82 -0.75 -12.50 5.55
C ASN A 82 -2.29 -12.53 5.40
N ARG A 83 -2.84 -11.70 4.51
CA ARG A 83 -4.29 -11.66 4.24
C ARG A 83 -4.78 -12.94 3.55
N GLU A 84 -4.01 -13.48 2.61
CA GLU A 84 -4.33 -14.76 1.94
C GLU A 84 -4.37 -15.92 2.96
N ASN A 85 -3.36 -16.00 3.84
CA ASN A 85 -3.34 -17.02 4.90
C ASN A 85 -4.55 -16.94 5.84
N LEU A 86 -5.03 -15.74 6.17
CA LEU A 86 -6.23 -15.54 7.01
C LEU A 86 -7.53 -15.95 6.30
N GLN A 87 -7.60 -15.78 4.98
CA GLN A 87 -8.77 -16.14 4.18
C GLN A 87 -8.88 -17.65 3.92
N ASP A 88 -7.75 -18.37 3.82
CA ASP A 88 -7.78 -19.83 3.71
C ASP A 88 -8.18 -20.53 5.02
N ALA A 89 -7.90 -19.92 6.17
CA ALA A 89 -8.30 -20.45 7.48
C ALA A 89 -9.80 -20.29 7.80
N SER A 90 -10.55 -19.51 7.00
CA SER A 90 -11.96 -19.19 7.24
C SER A 90 -12.93 -19.82 6.24
N LYS A 91 -12.47 -20.77 5.40
CA LYS A 91 -13.37 -21.62 4.61
C LYS A 91 -14.05 -22.64 5.55
N PRO A 92 -15.39 -22.58 5.76
CA PRO A 92 -16.06 -23.63 6.50
C PRO A 92 -15.95 -24.95 5.74
N ASP A 93 -15.56 -26.01 6.45
CA ASP A 93 -15.56 -27.38 5.95
C ASP A 93 -16.93 -27.71 5.36
N LYS A 94 -16.99 -27.83 4.02
CA LYS A 94 -18.21 -28.21 3.27
C LYS A 94 -18.68 -29.65 3.55
N LYS A 95 -18.15 -30.31 4.58
CA LYS A 95 -18.47 -31.69 4.96
C LYS A 95 -19.66 -31.79 5.92
N ALA A 96 -20.03 -30.71 6.61
CA ALA A 96 -21.12 -30.74 7.60
C ALA A 96 -22.53 -30.51 7.02
N GLU A 97 -22.66 -29.94 5.81
CA GLU A 97 -23.97 -29.57 5.26
C GLU A 97 -24.69 -30.75 4.55
N GLN A 98 -23.96 -31.81 4.18
CA GLN A 98 -24.54 -32.98 3.53
C GLN A 98 -25.26 -33.92 4.51
N GLU A 99 -24.87 -33.95 5.78
CA GLU A 99 -25.52 -34.81 6.80
C GLU A 99 -26.83 -34.20 7.34
N HIS A 100 -26.97 -32.86 7.33
CA HIS A 100 -28.18 -32.19 7.82
C HIS A 100 -29.35 -32.25 6.82
N LEU A 101 -29.07 -32.25 5.50
CA LEU A 101 -30.10 -32.38 4.46
C LEU A 101 -30.65 -33.81 4.29
N LEU A 102 -29.89 -34.83 4.70
CA LEU A 102 -30.36 -36.23 4.74
C LEU A 102 -31.26 -36.52 5.95
N SER A 103 -31.24 -35.69 6.99
CA SER A 103 -32.09 -35.87 8.18
C SER A 103 -33.51 -35.31 8.02
N TRP A 104 -33.72 -34.30 7.17
CA TRP A 104 -35.05 -33.69 6.93
C TRP A 104 -35.83 -34.32 5.77
N SER A 105 -35.25 -35.30 5.09
CA SER A 105 -35.91 -36.06 4.03
C SER A 105 -36.49 -37.40 4.50
N LEU A 106 -36.34 -37.74 5.79
CA LEU A 106 -36.85 -38.98 6.40
C LEU A 106 -37.82 -38.77 7.59
N THR A 107 -38.45 -37.60 7.71
CA THR A 107 -39.65 -37.42 8.58
C THR A 107 -40.81 -36.96 7.72
#